data_AF-A0A8T5LVS8-F1
#
_entry.id   AF-A0A8T5LVS8-F1
#
_cell.length_a   1.000
_cell.length_b   1.000
_cell.length_c   1.000
_cell.angle_alpha   90.00
_cell.angle_beta   90.00
_cell.angle_gamma   90.00
#
_symmetry.space_group_name_H-M   'P 1'
#
loop_
_entity.id
_entity.type
_entity.pdbx_description
1 polymer ?
#
loop_
_entity_poly.entity_id
_entity_poly.type
_entity_poly.pdbx_seq_one_letter_code
_entity_poly.pdbx_strand_id
1 'polypeptide(L)'
;MKSKGQLTIFIIFGFVILIAIGFLFYIRGATLVERAQVEEVPLEVQPVKNFVEACLEEVAVPGIYLLGEQGGYIYGYDQLLMTDNLQVAYHLEYDKDVSPTTEFMENEISRFVKRSLPLCIDNFTGFEYLGFEHGEIEVDTIIAEKDVVVKVYYPIKVIQQDSNTTISVFYANYPIRLSHILDIKDGIILISNQSDMIDLDYLSSHDVEITVLPYDKNNIVYSIHDNQSDIEEAPFIFNFAVKSDYVENLLPFVDDIKDKVAYPDALFDMQIFAYDPEGTTLHFEDNTALFNIDQTGRIGFMPTPADAGEYEIEITVSDGVNTVEKIFNLEIIEISTPVNDPPIVQYLENRIAYVNELFYMNVTAYDPEGATLAFSDNTTLFNINMTGEISFSPLFASIGEHDIEISVSDGINVVNRLLELNITQR
;
A
#
# COMPACT_ATOMS: atom_id res chain seq x y z
N MET A 1 26.97 -60.27 31.08
CA MET A 1 26.76 -58.83 31.36
C MET A 1 27.95 -58.04 30.82
N LYS A 2 27.92 -57.69 29.53
CA LYS A 2 28.87 -56.78 28.87
C LYS A 2 28.11 -55.46 28.64
N SER A 3 28.43 -54.38 29.35
CA SER A 3 27.97 -53.03 28.96
C SER A 3 28.62 -51.88 29.74
N LYS A 4 29.26 -52.11 30.90
CA LYS A 4 29.79 -51.01 31.73
C LYS A 4 31.23 -50.58 31.42
N GLY A 5 32.05 -51.41 30.77
CA GLY A 5 33.45 -51.07 30.43
C GLY A 5 33.61 -50.29 29.12
N GLN A 6 32.68 -50.45 28.17
CA GLN A 6 32.74 -49.79 26.87
C GLN A 6 32.34 -48.31 26.96
N LEU A 7 31.32 -47.99 27.76
CA LEU A 7 30.84 -46.62 27.94
C LEU A 7 31.93 -45.70 28.52
N THR A 8 32.70 -46.20 29.51
CA THR A 8 33.79 -45.44 30.12
C THR A 8 34.92 -45.14 29.14
N ILE A 9 35.21 -46.06 28.22
CA ILE A 9 36.22 -45.86 27.17
C ILE A 9 35.77 -44.77 26.19
N PHE A 10 34.51 -44.79 25.75
CA PHE A 10 33.99 -43.74 24.86
C PHE A 10 33.92 -42.35 25.53
N ILE A 11 33.62 -42.29 26.83
CA ILE A 11 33.65 -41.02 27.59
C ILE A 11 35.08 -40.48 27.69
N ILE A 12 36.06 -41.35 27.99
CA ILE A 12 37.47 -40.95 28.06
C ILE A 12 37.97 -40.48 26.68
N PHE A 13 37.66 -41.21 25.61
CA PHE A 13 38.02 -40.79 24.25
C PHE A 13 37.34 -39.48 23.85
N GLY A 14 36.07 -39.28 24.21
CA GLY A 14 35.37 -38.02 23.99
C GLY A 14 36.07 -36.85 24.69
N PHE A 15 36.47 -37.02 25.95
CA PHE A 15 37.17 -35.98 26.71
C PHE A 15 38.58 -35.69 26.15
N VAL A 16 39.31 -36.72 25.72
CA VAL A 16 40.63 -36.56 25.09
C VAL A 16 40.51 -35.82 23.76
N ILE A 17 39.49 -36.12 22.96
CA ILE A 17 39.24 -35.41 21.70
C ILE A 17 38.84 -33.95 21.98
N LEU A 18 38.01 -33.70 22.99
CA LEU A 18 37.58 -32.35 23.35
C LEU A 18 38.75 -31.50 23.87
N ILE A 19 39.65 -32.09 24.67
CA ILE A 19 40.89 -31.44 25.10
C ILE A 19 41.84 -31.24 23.92
N ALA A 20 41.97 -32.20 23.01
CA ALA A 20 42.82 -32.06 21.83
C ALA A 20 42.33 -30.96 20.87
N ILE A 21 41.01 -30.87 20.66
CA ILE A 21 40.38 -29.80 19.87
C ILE A 21 40.55 -28.46 20.59
N GLY A 22 40.27 -28.39 21.90
CA GLY A 22 40.49 -27.19 22.70
C GLY A 22 41.95 -26.74 22.72
N PHE A 23 42.90 -27.67 22.79
CA PHE A 23 44.33 -27.40 22.71
C PHE A 23 44.76 -26.98 21.30
N LEU A 24 44.12 -27.51 20.25
CA LEU A 24 44.36 -27.09 18.87
C LEU A 24 43.78 -25.71 18.58
N PHE A 25 42.62 -25.36 19.16
CA PHE A 25 42.08 -24.00 19.15
C PHE A 25 42.90 -23.05 20.03
N TYR A 26 43.45 -23.52 21.15
CA TYR A 26 44.37 -22.73 22.00
C TYR A 26 45.69 -22.48 21.28
N ILE A 27 46.28 -23.46 20.60
CA ILE A 27 47.47 -23.26 19.76
C ILE A 27 47.13 -22.35 18.59
N ARG A 28 45.99 -22.52 17.92
CA ARG A 28 45.57 -21.62 16.83
C ARG A 28 45.33 -20.20 17.31
N GLY A 29 44.68 -20.03 18.46
CA GLY A 29 44.47 -18.73 19.12
C GLY A 29 45.79 -18.11 19.59
N ALA A 30 46.71 -18.90 20.14
CA ALA A 30 48.04 -18.46 20.52
C ALA A 30 48.91 -18.08 19.30
N THR A 31 48.76 -18.78 18.15
CA THR A 31 49.43 -18.41 16.90
C THR A 31 48.81 -17.20 16.20
N LEU A 32 47.53 -16.88 16.45
CA LEU A 32 46.90 -15.65 15.95
C LEU A 32 47.30 -14.42 16.79
N VAL A 33 47.61 -14.61 18.07
CA VAL A 33 48.17 -13.57 18.94
C VAL A 33 49.67 -13.33 18.66
N GLU A 34 50.34 -14.23 17.94
CA GLU A 34 51.75 -14.12 17.56
C GLU A 34 51.92 -13.51 16.15
N ARG A 35 51.49 -12.25 15.95
CA ARG A 35 51.93 -11.47 14.78
C ARG A 35 51.93 -9.95 14.97
N ALA A 36 52.42 -9.50 16.12
CA ALA A 36 53.06 -8.21 16.25
C ALA A 36 54.50 -8.44 16.75
N GLN A 37 55.36 -9.01 15.89
CA GLN A 37 56.79 -8.83 16.12
C GLN A 37 57.06 -7.35 15.85
N VAL A 38 57.11 -6.56 16.92
CA VAL A 38 57.69 -5.22 16.87
C VAL A 38 59.14 -5.44 16.48
N GLU A 39 59.46 -5.19 15.22
CA GLU A 39 60.84 -5.10 14.76
C GLU A 39 61.52 -4.06 15.66
N GLU A 40 62.50 -4.48 16.47
CA GLU A 40 63.24 -3.55 17.35
C GLU A 40 64.00 -2.56 16.47
N VAL A 41 63.39 -1.39 16.25
CA VAL A 41 64.00 -0.32 15.47
C VAL A 41 65.04 0.39 16.35
N PRO A 42 66.29 0.56 15.88
CA PRO A 42 67.30 1.35 16.58
C PRO A 42 66.79 2.75 16.92
N LEU A 43 67.10 3.24 18.14
CA LEU A 43 66.65 4.55 18.64
C LEU A 43 66.97 5.71 17.70
N GLU A 44 68.04 5.60 16.92
CA GLU A 44 68.51 6.61 15.95
C GLU A 44 67.57 6.78 14.74
N VAL A 45 66.79 5.74 14.42
CA VAL A 45 65.89 5.69 13.24
C VAL A 45 64.43 5.84 13.64
N GLN A 46 64.14 5.78 14.95
CA GLN A 46 62.81 6.00 15.51
C GLN A 46 62.14 7.31 15.06
N PRO A 47 62.84 8.46 14.91
CA PRO A 47 62.22 9.68 14.40
C PRO A 47 61.65 9.55 12.98
N VAL A 48 62.34 8.80 12.11
CA VAL A 48 61.87 8.53 10.73
C VAL A 48 60.64 7.64 10.76
N LYS A 49 60.66 6.59 11.60
CA LYS A 49 59.51 5.71 11.79
C LYS A 49 58.29 6.48 12.28
N ASN A 50 58.45 7.27 13.34
CA ASN A 50 57.37 8.07 13.91
C ASN A 50 56.83 9.09 12.88
N PHE A 51 57.70 9.66 12.05
CA PHE A 51 57.28 10.58 10.98
C PHE A 51 56.41 9.87 9.94
N VAL A 52 56.81 8.67 9.48
CA VAL A 52 56.00 7.89 8.52
C VAL A 52 54.68 7.44 9.14
N GLU A 53 54.67 7.03 10.41
CA GLU A 53 53.44 6.67 11.13
C GLU A 53 52.53 7.88 11.34
N ALA A 54 53.06 9.06 11.67
CA ALA A 54 52.29 10.29 11.75
C ALA A 54 51.69 10.70 10.38
N CYS A 55 52.48 10.58 9.31
CA CYS A 55 51.96 10.78 7.96
C CYS A 55 50.86 9.78 7.62
N LEU A 56 51.00 8.52 8.04
CA LEU A 56 49.98 7.50 7.83
C LEU A 56 48.68 7.88 8.55
N GLU A 57 48.76 8.27 9.82
CA GLU A 57 47.63 8.76 10.64
C GLU A 57 46.91 9.93 9.97
N GLU A 58 47.65 10.88 9.39
CA GLU A 58 47.06 12.05 8.71
C GLU A 58 46.41 11.69 7.36
N VAL A 59 47.05 10.85 6.54
CA VAL A 59 46.59 10.63 5.17
C VAL A 59 45.42 9.65 5.04
N ALA A 60 45.21 8.75 6.01
CA ALA A 60 44.14 7.75 5.88
C ALA A 60 42.77 8.30 6.29
N VAL A 61 42.71 9.22 7.27
CA VAL A 61 41.45 9.76 7.80
C VAL A 61 40.54 10.34 6.70
N PRO A 62 41.00 11.22 5.80
CA PRO A 62 40.15 11.74 4.73
C PRO A 62 39.62 10.64 3.80
N GLY A 63 40.40 9.59 3.56
CA GLY A 63 39.99 8.46 2.72
C GLY A 63 38.90 7.61 3.36
N ILE A 64 39.02 7.34 4.67
CA ILE A 64 38.01 6.57 5.41
C ILE A 64 36.70 7.36 5.52
N TYR A 65 36.77 8.67 5.80
CA TYR A 65 35.59 9.54 5.84
C TYR A 65 34.92 9.66 4.47
N LEU A 66 35.70 9.89 3.40
CA LEU A 66 35.17 9.93 2.04
C LEU A 66 34.47 8.61 1.68
N LEU A 67 35.06 7.47 2.05
CA LEU A 67 34.44 6.16 1.86
C LEU A 67 33.10 6.06 2.58
N GLY A 68 33.02 6.51 3.84
CA GLY A 68 31.78 6.51 4.61
C GLY A 68 30.71 7.41 3.98
N GLU A 69 31.07 8.65 3.65
CA GLU A 69 30.14 9.64 3.08
C GLU A 69 29.59 9.21 1.72
N GLN A 70 30.33 8.41 0.96
CA GLN A 70 29.94 7.91 -0.36
C GLN A 70 29.32 6.50 -0.32
N GLY A 71 29.28 5.84 0.83
CA GLY A 71 28.65 4.53 0.97
C GLY A 71 29.52 3.37 0.50
N GLY A 72 30.79 3.38 0.89
CA GLY A 72 31.68 2.24 0.70
C GLY A 72 32.51 2.26 -0.58
N TYR A 73 32.63 3.42 -1.25
CA TYR A 73 33.54 3.60 -2.38
C TYR A 73 34.27 4.94 -2.29
N ILE A 74 35.41 5.04 -2.96
CA ILE A 74 36.19 6.29 -3.11
C ILE A 74 36.38 6.62 -4.59
N TYR A 75 36.58 5.59 -5.39
CA TYR A 75 36.78 5.64 -6.83
C TYR A 75 35.57 5.03 -7.55
N GLY A 76 35.46 5.32 -8.85
CA GLY A 76 34.28 5.01 -9.68
C GLY A 76 33.58 3.69 -9.34
N TYR A 77 32.27 3.80 -9.11
CA TYR A 77 31.37 2.71 -8.76
C TYR A 77 30.16 2.81 -9.68
N ASP A 78 29.62 1.68 -10.13
CA ASP A 78 28.61 1.68 -11.19
C ASP A 78 27.20 1.97 -10.68
N GLN A 79 26.96 1.80 -9.38
CA GLN A 79 25.64 1.85 -8.78
C GLN A 79 25.51 3.04 -7.84
N LEU A 80 25.26 4.20 -8.43
CA LEU A 80 25.30 5.49 -7.74
C LEU A 80 23.97 6.25 -7.84
N LEU A 81 23.55 6.79 -6.70
CA LEU A 81 22.60 7.90 -6.63
C LEU A 81 23.37 9.22 -6.72
N MET A 82 23.07 9.99 -7.76
CA MET A 82 23.60 11.34 -7.93
C MET A 82 22.62 12.34 -7.32
N THR A 83 23.01 12.98 -6.23
CA THR A 83 22.25 14.09 -5.63
C THR A 83 22.90 15.43 -5.99
N ASP A 84 22.25 16.54 -5.67
CA ASP A 84 22.79 17.88 -5.93
C ASP A 84 24.14 18.13 -5.23
N ASN A 85 24.38 17.49 -4.08
CA ASN A 85 25.54 17.77 -3.22
C ASN A 85 26.42 16.54 -2.93
N LEU A 86 25.91 15.33 -3.13
CA LEU A 86 26.53 14.07 -2.74
C LEU A 86 26.39 13.01 -3.84
N GLN A 87 27.40 12.16 -3.95
CA GLN A 87 27.31 10.91 -4.70
C GLN A 87 27.34 9.78 -3.67
N VAL A 88 26.31 8.93 -3.69
CA VAL A 88 26.14 7.87 -2.68
C VAL A 88 25.85 6.56 -3.38
N ALA A 89 26.50 5.48 -2.97
CA ALA A 89 26.27 4.16 -3.54
C ALA A 89 24.89 3.61 -3.16
N TYR A 90 24.26 2.95 -4.12
CA TYR A 90 23.15 2.05 -3.82
C TYR A 90 23.67 0.83 -3.09
N HIS A 91 22.98 0.45 -2.02
CA HIS A 91 23.19 -0.82 -1.31
C HIS A 91 22.01 -1.77 -1.54
N LEU A 92 20.85 -1.24 -1.93
CA LEU A 92 19.71 -2.01 -2.41
C LEU A 92 19.14 -1.34 -3.65
N GLU A 93 19.04 -2.10 -4.74
CA GLU A 93 18.27 -1.73 -5.92
C GLU A 93 17.12 -2.70 -6.10
N TYR A 94 15.90 -2.21 -5.89
CA TYR A 94 14.67 -2.99 -5.85
C TYR A 94 14.76 -4.09 -4.78
N ASP A 95 14.83 -5.35 -5.18
CA ASP A 95 14.94 -6.53 -4.33
C ASP A 95 16.37 -7.08 -4.24
N LYS A 96 17.33 -6.40 -4.88
CA LYS A 96 18.71 -6.88 -5.04
C LYS A 96 19.68 -6.08 -4.17
N ASP A 97 20.26 -6.76 -3.19
CA ASP A 97 21.43 -6.25 -2.47
C ASP A 97 22.61 -6.12 -3.46
N VAL A 98 23.12 -4.91 -3.51
CA VAL A 98 24.18 -4.48 -4.41
C VAL A 98 25.30 -3.77 -3.67
N SER A 99 25.31 -3.87 -2.34
CA SER A 99 26.30 -3.25 -1.47
C SER A 99 27.74 -3.59 -1.91
N PRO A 100 28.69 -2.63 -1.86
CA PRO A 100 30.11 -2.97 -1.93
C PRO A 100 30.49 -3.94 -0.81
N THR A 101 31.38 -4.89 -1.09
CA THR A 101 31.87 -5.82 -0.05
C THR A 101 32.87 -5.14 0.88
N THR A 102 33.06 -5.67 2.08
CA THR A 102 34.12 -5.23 3.01
C THR A 102 35.50 -5.26 2.35
N GLU A 103 35.81 -6.34 1.63
CA GLU A 103 37.06 -6.45 0.87
C GLU A 103 37.19 -5.35 -0.20
N PHE A 104 36.09 -4.96 -0.86
CA PHE A 104 36.11 -3.84 -1.80
C PHE A 104 36.45 -2.53 -1.07
N MET A 105 35.79 -2.25 0.05
CA MET A 105 36.04 -1.06 0.87
C MET A 105 37.49 -0.98 1.39
N GLU A 106 38.02 -2.10 1.88
CA GLU A 106 39.42 -2.23 2.31
C GLU A 106 40.41 -1.91 1.18
N ASN A 107 40.14 -2.39 -0.03
CA ASN A 107 40.95 -2.13 -1.21
C ASN A 107 40.88 -0.65 -1.65
N GLU A 108 39.73 -0.01 -1.52
CA GLU A 108 39.54 1.41 -1.82
C GLU A 108 40.38 2.29 -0.88
N ILE A 109 40.32 2.06 0.43
CA ILE A 109 41.15 2.75 1.44
C ILE A 109 42.63 2.50 1.16
N SER A 110 43.02 1.25 0.94
CA SER A 110 44.42 0.89 0.64
C SER A 110 44.95 1.64 -0.59
N ARG A 111 44.13 1.76 -1.65
CA ARG A 111 44.49 2.51 -2.85
C ARG A 111 44.59 4.02 -2.57
N PHE A 112 43.71 4.59 -1.75
CA PHE A 112 43.78 5.98 -1.33
C PHE A 112 45.07 6.27 -0.57
N VAL A 113 45.35 5.51 0.49
CA VAL A 113 46.57 5.67 1.28
C VAL A 113 47.84 5.48 0.44
N LYS A 114 47.88 4.48 -0.45
CA LYS A 114 49.03 4.23 -1.34
C LYS A 114 49.36 5.44 -2.23
N ARG A 115 48.35 6.23 -2.63
CA ARG A 115 48.52 7.44 -3.44
C ARG A 115 48.84 8.68 -2.61
N SER A 116 48.29 8.78 -1.40
CA SER A 116 48.41 9.97 -0.54
C SER A 116 49.67 9.95 0.31
N LEU A 117 50.12 8.79 0.79
CA LEU A 117 51.26 8.67 1.70
C LEU A 117 52.57 9.27 1.15
N PRO A 118 52.96 9.06 -0.13
CA PRO A 118 54.14 9.70 -0.70
C PRO A 118 54.09 11.24 -0.66
N LEU A 119 52.90 11.82 -0.75
CA LEU A 119 52.71 13.28 -0.76
C LEU A 119 52.96 13.88 0.63
N CYS A 120 52.58 13.16 1.70
CA CYS A 120 52.89 13.58 3.08
C CYS A 120 54.38 13.40 3.41
N ILE A 121 54.95 12.25 3.01
CA ILE A 121 56.37 11.96 3.27
C ILE A 121 57.28 12.96 2.57
N ASP A 122 56.85 13.49 1.42
CA ASP A 122 57.55 14.53 0.63
C ASP A 122 59.04 14.22 0.44
N ASN A 123 59.34 12.98 0.06
CA ASN A 123 60.71 12.49 -0.16
C ASN A 123 61.68 12.78 1.03
N PHE A 124 61.16 12.80 2.25
CA PHE A 124 61.90 13.05 3.49
C PHE A 124 62.64 14.41 3.52
N THR A 125 62.07 15.45 2.91
CA THR A 125 62.64 16.82 2.95
C THR A 125 62.92 17.34 4.37
N GLY A 126 62.20 16.85 5.39
CA GLY A 126 62.47 17.17 6.81
C GLY A 126 63.74 16.53 7.40
N PHE A 127 64.41 15.63 6.68
CA PHE A 127 65.53 14.82 7.17
C PHE A 127 66.78 14.93 6.28
N GLU A 128 67.08 16.10 5.71
CA GLU A 128 68.20 16.30 4.76
C GLU A 128 69.59 15.86 5.28
N TYR A 129 69.75 15.72 6.60
CA TYR A 129 70.98 15.24 7.24
C TYR A 129 71.19 13.72 7.14
N LEU A 130 70.20 12.98 6.62
CA LEU A 130 70.22 11.53 6.41
C LEU A 130 70.16 11.20 4.91
N GLY A 131 70.73 10.06 4.52
CA GLY A 131 70.52 9.48 3.19
C GLY A 131 69.36 8.48 3.20
N PHE A 132 68.59 8.41 2.12
CA PHE A 132 67.46 7.48 1.99
C PHE A 132 67.51 6.71 0.67
N GLU A 133 67.32 5.39 0.76
CA GLU A 133 66.92 4.52 -0.36
C GLU A 133 65.60 3.88 0.04
N HIS A 134 64.60 3.85 -0.84
CA HIS A 134 63.31 3.25 -0.51
C HIS A 134 62.76 2.37 -1.64
N GLY A 135 62.00 1.36 -1.28
CA GLY A 135 61.29 0.50 -2.24
C GLY A 135 59.90 1.02 -2.59
N GLU A 136 59.08 0.14 -3.16
CA GLU A 136 57.67 0.41 -3.46
C GLU A 136 56.81 0.32 -2.20
N ILE A 137 55.72 1.08 -2.18
CA ILE A 137 54.74 1.08 -1.10
C ILE A 137 53.66 0.04 -1.42
N GLU A 138 53.40 -0.86 -0.48
CA GLU A 138 52.20 -1.69 -0.47
C GLU A 138 51.37 -1.37 0.78
N VAL A 139 50.05 -1.35 0.60
CA VAL A 139 49.11 -1.00 1.66
C VAL A 139 48.05 -2.09 1.75
N ASP A 140 47.76 -2.50 2.98
CA ASP A 140 46.74 -3.48 3.33
C ASP A 140 45.87 -2.86 4.43
N THR A 141 44.58 -2.76 4.19
CA THR A 141 43.61 -2.21 5.14
C THR A 141 42.71 -3.33 5.62
N ILE A 142 42.43 -3.34 6.92
CA ILE A 142 41.53 -4.30 7.55
C ILE A 142 40.46 -3.51 8.30
N ILE A 143 39.19 -3.77 7.99
CA ILE A 143 38.06 -3.27 8.77
C ILE A 143 37.78 -4.31 9.86
N ALA A 144 38.28 -4.05 11.07
CA ALA A 144 38.09 -4.91 12.21
C ALA A 144 36.84 -4.50 13.03
N GLU A 145 36.53 -5.28 14.07
CA GLU A 145 35.30 -5.14 14.86
C GLU A 145 35.16 -3.74 15.50
N LYS A 146 36.27 -3.12 15.91
CA LYS A 146 36.27 -1.87 16.69
C LYS A 146 37.04 -0.73 16.01
N ASP A 147 37.79 -1.04 14.99
CA ASP A 147 38.75 -0.13 14.40
C ASP A 147 39.06 -0.49 12.94
N VAL A 148 39.61 0.48 12.21
CA VAL A 148 40.17 0.28 10.88
C VAL A 148 41.68 0.28 11.02
N VAL A 149 42.33 -0.81 10.62
CA VAL A 149 43.77 -0.98 10.71
C VAL A 149 44.37 -0.81 9.32
N VAL A 150 45.25 0.16 9.15
CA VAL A 150 46.00 0.35 7.90
C VAL A 150 47.44 -0.07 8.12
N LYS A 151 47.87 -1.10 7.41
CA LYS A 151 49.23 -1.63 7.43
C LYS A 151 49.94 -1.25 6.13
N VAL A 152 51.10 -0.65 6.25
CA VAL A 152 51.94 -0.23 5.13
C VAL A 152 53.25 -1.01 5.16
N TYR A 153 53.57 -1.65 4.05
CA TYR A 153 54.90 -2.14 3.76
C TYR A 153 55.63 -1.15 2.86
N TYR A 154 56.61 -0.44 3.42
CA TYR A 154 57.43 0.54 2.72
C TYR A 154 58.88 0.41 3.18
N PRO A 155 59.72 -0.38 2.49
CA PRO A 155 61.10 -0.62 2.92
C PRO A 155 61.95 0.65 2.69
N ILE A 156 62.24 1.37 3.77
CA ILE A 156 63.09 2.55 3.80
C ILE A 156 64.41 2.18 4.45
N LYS A 157 65.49 2.30 3.68
CA LYS A 157 66.86 2.17 4.16
C LYS A 157 67.41 3.55 4.48
N VAL A 158 67.64 3.79 5.75
CA VAL A 158 68.25 5.00 6.29
C VAL A 158 69.76 4.82 6.33
N ILE A 159 70.48 5.73 5.68
CA ILE A 159 71.93 5.72 5.52
C ILE A 159 72.52 6.81 6.42
N GLN A 160 73.32 6.39 7.40
CA GLN A 160 74.08 7.26 8.30
C GLN A 160 75.58 7.07 8.06
N GLN A 161 76.44 7.91 8.67
CA GLN A 161 77.89 7.83 8.47
C GLN A 161 78.50 6.49 8.94
N ASP A 162 77.92 5.86 9.98
CA ASP A 162 78.48 4.68 10.64
C ASP A 162 77.56 3.43 10.61
N SER A 163 76.30 3.57 10.18
CA SER A 163 75.31 2.49 10.17
C SER A 163 74.26 2.67 9.07
N ASN A 164 73.72 1.55 8.58
CA ASN A 164 72.57 1.51 7.66
C ASN A 164 71.49 0.65 8.30
N THR A 165 70.27 1.15 8.36
CA THR A 165 69.12 0.45 8.96
C THR A 165 67.95 0.51 8.02
N THR A 166 67.27 -0.63 7.84
CA THR A 166 66.03 -0.69 7.07
C THR A 166 64.86 -0.82 8.02
N ILE A 167 63.86 0.03 7.82
CA ILE A 167 62.54 -0.06 8.44
C ILE A 167 61.53 -0.33 7.34
N SER A 168 60.62 -1.30 7.51
CA SER A 168 59.76 -1.75 6.40
C SER A 168 58.28 -1.77 6.71
N VAL A 169 57.88 -1.90 7.97
CA VAL A 169 56.47 -2.07 8.35
C VAL A 169 56.03 -0.90 9.22
N PHE A 170 54.94 -0.27 8.80
CA PHE A 170 54.25 0.79 9.52
C PHE A 170 52.79 0.39 9.63
N TYR A 171 52.14 0.80 10.71
CA TYR A 171 50.71 0.61 10.87
C TYR A 171 50.12 1.75 11.67
N ALA A 172 48.88 2.08 11.36
CA ALA A 172 48.07 3.02 12.11
C ALA A 172 46.71 2.38 12.39
N ASN A 173 46.14 2.74 13.53
CA ASN A 173 44.85 2.23 13.97
C ASN A 173 43.87 3.39 14.14
N TYR A 174 42.74 3.32 13.46
CA TYR A 174 41.70 4.34 13.50
C TYR A 174 40.51 3.79 14.28
N PRO A 175 40.13 4.39 15.43
CA PRO A 175 39.05 3.90 16.29
C PRO A 175 37.67 4.17 15.67
N ILE A 176 37.44 3.67 14.46
CA ILE A 176 36.21 3.76 13.70
C ILE A 176 35.55 2.39 13.68
N ARG A 177 34.34 2.31 14.20
CA ARG A 177 33.52 1.09 14.30
C ARG A 177 32.83 0.77 12.98
N LEU A 178 33.55 0.84 11.86
CA LEU A 178 32.97 0.66 10.53
C LEU A 178 32.33 -0.72 10.35
N SER A 179 32.92 -1.79 10.92
CA SER A 179 32.29 -3.12 10.92
C SER A 179 30.90 -3.12 11.57
N HIS A 180 30.76 -2.46 12.73
CA HIS A 180 29.48 -2.35 13.44
C HIS A 180 28.44 -1.56 12.64
N ILE A 181 28.86 -0.48 11.98
CA ILE A 181 27.99 0.32 11.10
C ILE A 181 27.52 -0.52 9.91
N LEU A 182 28.41 -1.32 9.32
CA LEU A 182 28.05 -2.21 8.21
C LEU A 182 27.05 -3.28 8.66
N ASP A 183 27.19 -3.85 9.87
CA ASP A 183 26.21 -4.81 10.41
C ASP A 183 24.81 -4.19 10.56
N ILE A 184 24.73 -2.93 11.03
CA ILE A 184 23.47 -2.18 11.13
C ILE A 184 22.88 -1.94 9.75
N LYS A 185 23.69 -1.45 8.82
CA LYS A 185 23.28 -1.25 7.42
C LYS A 185 22.74 -2.54 6.83
N ASP A 186 23.39 -3.69 7.05
CA ASP A 186 22.92 -4.99 6.56
C ASP A 186 21.54 -5.36 7.09
N GLY A 187 21.25 -5.05 8.35
CA GLY A 187 19.90 -5.23 8.90
C GLY A 187 18.86 -4.29 8.27
N ILE A 188 19.23 -3.03 7.97
CA ILE A 188 18.35 -2.10 7.23
C ILE A 188 18.04 -2.66 5.84
N ILE A 189 19.04 -3.17 5.11
CA ILE A 189 18.88 -3.76 3.78
C ILE A 189 17.97 -5.00 3.85
N LEU A 190 18.17 -5.86 4.86
CA LEU A 190 17.33 -7.06 5.05
C LEU A 190 15.86 -6.70 5.26
N ILE A 191 15.57 -5.70 6.10
CA ILE A 191 14.20 -5.24 6.38
C ILE A 191 13.60 -4.58 5.14
N SER A 192 14.35 -3.70 4.48
CA SER A 192 13.92 -2.97 3.28
C SER A 192 13.59 -3.91 2.11
N ASN A 193 14.20 -5.10 2.06
CA ASN A 193 13.89 -6.12 1.05
C ASN A 193 12.66 -6.98 1.40
N GLN A 194 12.19 -6.94 2.66
CA GLN A 194 11.05 -7.71 3.13
C GLN A 194 9.76 -6.88 3.25
N SER A 195 9.90 -5.57 3.43
CA SER A 195 8.80 -4.64 3.60
C SER A 195 9.17 -3.29 3.00
N ASP A 196 8.18 -2.64 2.38
CA ASP A 196 8.30 -1.27 1.92
C ASP A 196 8.15 -0.24 3.06
N MET A 197 7.91 -0.69 4.30
CA MET A 197 7.83 0.18 5.47
C MET A 197 9.19 0.37 6.14
N ILE A 198 9.46 1.59 6.59
CA ILE A 198 10.62 1.91 7.41
C ILE A 198 10.36 1.44 8.85
N ASP A 199 11.18 0.51 9.34
CA ASP A 199 11.09 -0.01 10.71
C ASP A 199 11.79 0.93 11.71
N LEU A 200 11.04 1.87 12.28
CA LEU A 200 11.55 2.84 13.26
C LEU A 200 12.01 2.18 14.57
N ASP A 201 11.44 1.03 14.95
CA ASP A 201 11.84 0.30 16.15
C ASP A 201 13.23 -0.28 15.96
N TYR A 202 13.50 -0.88 14.78
CA TYR A 202 14.83 -1.34 14.42
C TYR A 202 15.82 -0.16 14.40
N LEU A 203 15.52 0.92 13.67
CA LEU A 203 16.42 2.07 13.53
C LEU A 203 16.81 2.69 14.89
N SER A 204 15.88 2.78 15.83
CA SER A 204 16.11 3.38 17.16
C SER A 204 16.72 2.43 18.20
N SER A 205 16.85 1.14 17.88
CA SER A 205 17.37 0.12 18.80
C SER A 205 18.91 0.07 18.91
N HIS A 206 19.61 0.84 18.09
CA HIS A 206 21.07 0.83 17.99
C HIS A 206 21.72 1.98 18.76
N ASP A 207 23.02 1.87 19.02
CA ASP A 207 23.83 2.87 19.75
C ASP A 207 24.44 3.94 18.82
N VAL A 208 23.83 4.16 17.67
CA VAL A 208 24.16 5.15 16.63
C VAL A 208 22.91 5.95 16.28
N GLU A 209 23.08 7.14 15.73
CA GLU A 209 21.96 7.94 15.22
C GLU A 209 21.75 7.63 13.74
N ILE A 210 20.53 7.27 13.34
CA ILE A 210 20.21 6.92 11.94
C ILE A 210 19.18 7.91 11.40
N THR A 211 19.59 8.66 10.38
CA THR A 211 18.72 9.61 9.68
C THR A 211 18.21 8.98 8.39
N VAL A 212 16.90 9.07 8.16
CA VAL A 212 16.25 8.65 6.91
C VAL A 212 15.91 9.90 6.09
N LEU A 213 16.43 9.97 4.87
CA LEU A 213 16.26 11.10 3.96
C LEU A 213 15.59 10.63 2.66
N PRO A 214 14.26 10.78 2.52
CA PRO A 214 13.58 10.55 1.24
C PRO A 214 14.12 11.55 0.20
N TYR A 215 14.78 11.06 -0.84
CA TYR A 215 15.37 11.89 -1.88
C TYR A 215 14.37 12.15 -3.02
N ASP A 216 13.74 11.09 -3.51
CA ASP A 216 12.63 11.14 -4.45
C ASP A 216 11.65 9.99 -4.19
N LYS A 217 10.64 9.83 -5.06
CA LYS A 217 9.60 8.81 -4.91
C LYS A 217 10.13 7.36 -4.79
N ASN A 218 11.30 7.08 -5.35
CA ASN A 218 11.86 5.72 -5.41
C ASN A 218 13.17 5.61 -4.61
N ASN A 219 13.77 6.71 -4.18
CA ASN A 219 15.12 6.70 -3.61
C ASN A 219 15.11 7.27 -2.19
N ILE A 220 15.62 6.49 -1.24
CA ILE A 220 15.82 6.89 0.16
C ILE A 220 17.33 6.82 0.46
N VAL A 221 17.86 7.85 1.11
CA VAL A 221 19.22 7.86 1.63
C VAL A 221 19.17 7.64 3.13
N TYR A 222 19.89 6.64 3.60
CA TYR A 222 20.15 6.43 5.03
C TYR A 222 21.50 7.04 5.38
N SER A 223 21.57 7.73 6.52
CA SER A 223 22.80 8.28 7.07
C SER A 223 22.98 7.77 8.49
N ILE A 224 24.02 6.96 8.72
CA ILE A 224 24.35 6.41 10.03
C ILE A 224 25.47 7.27 10.63
N HIS A 225 25.18 7.92 11.75
CA HIS A 225 26.08 8.78 12.49
C HIS A 225 26.57 8.05 13.75
N ASP A 226 27.86 7.75 13.79
CA ASP A 226 28.49 7.12 14.95
C ASP A 226 29.32 8.12 15.75
N ASN A 227 28.75 8.65 16.82
CA ASN A 227 29.42 9.57 17.75
C ASN A 227 30.49 8.90 18.63
N GLN A 228 30.58 7.55 18.64
CA GLN A 228 31.68 6.85 19.34
C GLN A 228 32.91 6.66 18.44
N SER A 229 32.73 6.78 17.12
CA SER A 229 33.81 6.84 16.13
C SER A 229 34.18 8.29 15.87
N ASP A 230 34.84 8.91 16.85
CA ASP A 230 35.23 10.32 16.80
C ASP A 230 36.73 10.45 16.45
N ILE A 231 37.00 11.08 15.30
CA ILE A 231 38.34 11.51 14.93
C ILE A 231 38.30 13.02 14.75
N GLU A 232 39.14 13.74 15.48
CA GLU A 232 39.27 15.20 15.41
C GLU A 232 37.96 15.98 15.70
N GLU A 233 37.15 15.49 16.64
CA GLU A 233 35.87 16.10 17.05
C GLU A 233 34.77 16.04 15.97
N ALA A 234 34.94 15.15 14.98
CA ALA A 234 33.94 14.86 13.95
C ALA A 234 33.40 13.42 14.13
N PRO A 235 32.08 13.22 14.18
CA PRO A 235 31.51 11.88 14.17
C PRO A 235 31.69 11.24 12.79
N PHE A 236 31.92 9.93 12.76
CA PHE A 236 31.95 9.19 11.52
C PHE A 236 30.53 9.02 10.94
N ILE A 237 30.38 9.30 9.64
CA ILE A 237 29.11 9.22 8.93
C ILE A 237 29.22 8.18 7.82
N PHE A 238 28.26 7.27 7.75
CA PHE A 238 28.12 6.32 6.64
C PHE A 238 26.79 6.52 5.93
N ASN A 239 26.83 6.95 4.66
CA ASN A 239 25.63 7.17 3.85
C ASN A 239 25.45 6.01 2.88
N PHE A 240 24.22 5.55 2.66
CA PHE A 240 23.92 4.64 1.56
C PHE A 240 22.52 4.88 1.01
N ALA A 241 22.32 4.57 -0.26
CA ALA A 241 21.03 4.71 -0.92
C ALA A 241 20.31 3.37 -1.05
N VAL A 242 18.99 3.42 -0.89
CA VAL A 242 18.06 2.34 -1.17
C VAL A 242 17.10 2.83 -2.25
N LYS A 243 16.97 2.04 -3.32
CA LYS A 243 16.03 2.29 -4.40
C LYS A 243 14.90 1.27 -4.34
N SER A 244 13.68 1.72 -4.11
CA SER A 244 12.46 0.89 -4.10
C SER A 244 11.46 1.39 -5.14
N ASP A 245 10.54 0.51 -5.57
CA ASP A 245 9.40 0.84 -6.42
C ASP A 245 8.22 1.42 -5.62
N TYR A 246 8.50 2.11 -4.51
CA TYR A 246 7.49 2.71 -3.65
C TYR A 246 6.56 3.63 -4.46
N VAL A 247 5.35 3.15 -4.71
CA VAL A 247 4.21 3.93 -5.12
C VAL A 247 3.29 3.93 -3.92
N GLU A 248 3.07 5.08 -3.28
CA GLU A 248 2.00 5.18 -2.29
C GLU A 248 0.71 4.69 -2.94
N ASN A 249 0.06 3.69 -2.34
CA ASN A 249 -1.26 3.27 -2.77
C ASN A 249 -2.26 4.33 -2.29
N LEU A 250 -2.80 5.13 -3.22
CA LEU A 250 -3.77 6.17 -2.90
C LEU A 250 -5.13 5.56 -2.54
N LEU A 251 -5.98 6.35 -1.88
CA LEU A 251 -7.35 5.94 -1.57
C LEU A 251 -8.18 5.87 -2.87
N PRO A 252 -9.08 4.89 -3.03
CA PRO A 252 -10.07 4.90 -4.11
C PRO A 252 -10.92 6.15 -4.07
N PHE A 253 -11.23 6.72 -5.23
CA PHE A 253 -12.19 7.80 -5.34
C PHE A 253 -13.59 7.24 -5.60
N VAL A 254 -14.58 7.68 -4.82
CA VAL A 254 -16.00 7.32 -4.98
C VAL A 254 -16.82 8.60 -5.11
N ASP A 255 -17.65 8.68 -6.15
CA ASP A 255 -18.58 9.79 -6.35
C ASP A 255 -19.55 9.93 -5.16
N ASP A 256 -19.99 11.15 -4.88
CA ASP A 256 -21.03 11.38 -3.88
C ASP A 256 -22.35 10.72 -4.29
N ILE A 257 -22.87 9.87 -3.41
CA ILE A 257 -24.16 9.21 -3.60
C ILE A 257 -25.25 10.12 -3.02
N LYS A 258 -26.33 10.35 -3.77
CA LYS A 258 -27.50 11.11 -3.31
C LYS A 258 -28.59 10.17 -2.85
N ASP A 259 -29.37 10.62 -1.87
CA ASP A 259 -30.56 9.94 -1.39
C ASP A 259 -31.51 9.57 -2.54
N LYS A 260 -32.23 8.46 -2.36
CA LYS A 260 -33.07 7.86 -3.39
C LYS A 260 -34.42 7.44 -2.84
N VAL A 261 -35.35 7.34 -3.77
CA VAL A 261 -36.70 6.80 -3.56
C VAL A 261 -36.91 5.64 -4.52
N ALA A 262 -37.44 4.53 -4.02
CA ALA A 262 -37.87 3.38 -4.80
C ALA A 262 -39.36 3.11 -4.61
N TYR A 263 -39.97 2.45 -5.58
CA TYR A 263 -41.39 2.10 -5.58
C TYR A 263 -41.54 0.59 -5.63
N PRO A 264 -42.45 0.00 -4.85
CA PRO A 264 -42.77 -1.41 -4.93
C PRO A 264 -43.07 -1.86 -6.36
N ASP A 265 -42.62 -3.07 -6.68
CA ASP A 265 -42.80 -3.75 -7.97
C ASP A 265 -42.19 -3.01 -9.19
N ALA A 266 -41.39 -1.95 -8.95
CA ALA A 266 -40.62 -1.26 -9.98
C ALA A 266 -39.13 -1.59 -9.85
N LEU A 267 -38.45 -1.83 -10.98
CA LEU A 267 -37.01 -2.05 -10.98
C LEU A 267 -36.29 -0.80 -10.48
N PHE A 268 -35.55 -0.94 -9.37
CA PHE A 268 -34.55 0.01 -8.92
C PHE A 268 -33.19 -0.37 -9.52
N ASP A 269 -32.55 0.57 -10.22
CA ASP A 269 -31.27 0.37 -10.89
C ASP A 269 -30.39 1.62 -10.67
N MET A 270 -29.18 1.41 -10.12
CA MET A 270 -28.21 2.47 -9.87
C MET A 270 -26.79 1.99 -10.16
N GLN A 271 -25.97 2.88 -10.73
CA GLN A 271 -24.54 2.71 -10.86
C GLN A 271 -23.80 3.58 -9.84
N ILE A 272 -22.93 2.98 -9.04
CA ILE A 272 -21.92 3.67 -8.23
C ILE A 272 -20.67 3.86 -9.08
N PHE A 273 -20.19 5.09 -9.19
CA PHE A 273 -18.97 5.41 -9.93
C PHE A 273 -17.80 5.56 -8.96
N ALA A 274 -16.78 4.74 -9.16
CA ALA A 274 -15.53 4.80 -8.43
C ALA A 274 -14.36 4.51 -9.37
N TYR A 275 -13.19 5.03 -9.02
CA TYR A 275 -11.93 4.70 -9.69
C TYR A 275 -10.77 4.77 -8.70
N ASP A 276 -9.75 3.99 -8.98
CA ASP A 276 -8.48 4.00 -8.27
C ASP A 276 -7.45 4.83 -9.07
N PRO A 277 -6.73 5.78 -8.46
CA PRO A 277 -5.71 6.58 -9.16
C PRO A 277 -4.60 5.75 -9.82
N GLU A 278 -4.26 4.60 -9.24
CA GLU A 278 -3.26 3.65 -9.72
C GLU A 278 -3.83 2.68 -10.76
N GLY A 279 -5.15 2.66 -10.94
CA GLY A 279 -5.86 1.74 -11.83
C GLY A 279 -6.02 0.33 -11.24
N THR A 280 -5.91 0.19 -9.92
CA THR A 280 -6.16 -1.06 -9.21
C THR A 280 -7.62 -1.49 -9.37
N THR A 281 -7.85 -2.80 -9.36
CA THR A 281 -9.22 -3.34 -9.42
C THR A 281 -9.91 -3.11 -8.09
N LEU A 282 -11.13 -2.55 -8.14
CA LEU A 282 -11.91 -2.24 -6.95
C LEU A 282 -12.85 -3.39 -6.55
N HIS A 283 -13.08 -3.50 -5.25
CA HIS A 283 -14.07 -4.37 -4.62
C HIS A 283 -15.17 -3.55 -3.97
N PHE A 284 -16.41 -3.90 -4.28
CA PHE A 284 -17.61 -3.23 -3.78
C PHE A 284 -18.37 -4.14 -2.82
N GLU A 285 -18.83 -3.57 -1.71
CA GLU A 285 -19.69 -4.21 -0.72
C GLU A 285 -20.76 -3.23 -0.24
N ASP A 286 -21.88 -3.75 0.24
CA ASP A 286 -22.95 -2.99 0.87
C ASP A 286 -23.36 -3.63 2.21
N ASN A 287 -24.01 -2.85 3.07
CA ASN A 287 -24.41 -3.28 4.40
C ASN A 287 -25.86 -3.79 4.51
N THR A 288 -26.62 -3.88 3.40
CA THR A 288 -28.06 -4.13 3.45
C THR A 288 -28.43 -5.56 3.08
N ALA A 289 -29.62 -5.99 3.53
CA ALA A 289 -30.20 -7.26 3.11
C ALA A 289 -31.16 -7.12 1.91
N LEU A 290 -31.43 -5.88 1.46
CA LEU A 290 -32.38 -5.59 0.37
C LEU A 290 -31.84 -6.02 -1.00
N PHE A 291 -30.53 -5.89 -1.21
CA PHE A 291 -29.85 -6.18 -2.46
C PHE A 291 -28.39 -6.55 -2.20
N ASN A 292 -27.65 -6.89 -3.24
CA ASN A 292 -26.18 -6.90 -3.21
C ASN A 292 -25.68 -6.01 -4.37
N ILE A 293 -24.72 -5.14 -4.10
CA ILE A 293 -23.96 -4.43 -5.13
C ILE A 293 -23.04 -5.42 -5.86
N ASP A 294 -23.00 -5.35 -7.19
CA ASP A 294 -22.07 -6.17 -7.97
C ASP A 294 -20.66 -5.55 -8.01
N GLN A 295 -19.67 -6.33 -8.45
CA GLN A 295 -18.28 -5.87 -8.55
C GLN A 295 -18.03 -4.84 -9.67
N THR A 296 -19.06 -4.49 -10.44
CA THR A 296 -19.03 -3.35 -11.37
C THR A 296 -19.60 -2.08 -10.74
N GLY A 297 -20.06 -2.14 -9.48
CA GLY A 297 -20.68 -1.04 -8.76
C GLY A 297 -22.17 -0.87 -9.08
N ARG A 298 -22.83 -1.85 -9.69
CA ARG A 298 -24.25 -1.75 -10.05
C ARG A 298 -25.14 -2.38 -8.98
N ILE A 299 -26.19 -1.65 -8.61
CA ILE A 299 -27.26 -2.09 -7.71
C ILE A 299 -28.51 -2.27 -8.56
N GLY A 300 -29.10 -3.46 -8.54
CA GLY A 300 -30.32 -3.78 -9.29
C GLY A 300 -31.24 -4.70 -8.51
N PHE A 301 -32.42 -4.22 -8.10
CA PHE A 301 -33.41 -5.03 -7.40
C PHE A 301 -34.84 -4.49 -7.60
N MET A 302 -35.84 -5.30 -7.26
CA MET A 302 -37.25 -4.92 -7.36
C MET A 302 -37.88 -5.06 -5.96
N PRO A 303 -38.07 -3.94 -5.22
CA PRO A 303 -38.65 -3.98 -3.88
C PRO A 303 -40.10 -4.46 -3.93
N THR A 304 -40.54 -5.09 -2.86
CA THR A 304 -41.92 -5.51 -2.64
C THR A 304 -42.63 -4.54 -1.69
N PRO A 305 -43.98 -4.58 -1.59
CA PRO A 305 -44.69 -3.80 -0.59
C PRO A 305 -44.26 -4.08 0.87
N ALA A 306 -43.66 -5.24 1.14
CA ALA A 306 -43.15 -5.59 2.47
C ALA A 306 -41.82 -4.89 2.81
N ASP A 307 -41.12 -4.35 1.80
CA ASP A 307 -39.86 -3.63 1.95
C ASP A 307 -40.08 -2.12 2.17
N ALA A 308 -41.32 -1.67 2.37
CA ALA A 308 -41.62 -0.25 2.60
C ALA A 308 -40.95 0.25 3.89
N GLY A 309 -40.24 1.37 3.80
CA GLY A 309 -39.48 1.94 4.90
C GLY A 309 -38.33 2.86 4.46
N GLU A 310 -37.61 3.41 5.44
CA GLU A 310 -36.39 4.19 5.24
C GLU A 310 -35.17 3.37 5.65
N TYR A 311 -34.14 3.36 4.81
CA TYR A 311 -32.92 2.59 4.99
C TYR A 311 -31.69 3.49 4.83
N GLU A 312 -30.78 3.46 5.79
CA GLU A 312 -29.46 4.08 5.68
C GLU A 312 -28.49 3.04 5.11
N ILE A 313 -28.08 3.24 3.85
CA ILE A 313 -27.25 2.29 3.11
C ILE A 313 -25.82 2.80 3.09
N GLU A 314 -24.88 1.96 3.50
CA GLU A 314 -23.44 2.18 3.39
C GLU A 314 -22.87 1.33 2.26
N ILE A 315 -22.14 1.97 1.35
CA ILE A 315 -21.37 1.33 0.29
C ILE A 315 -19.89 1.47 0.61
N THR A 316 -19.19 0.34 0.65
CA THR A 316 -17.76 0.25 0.91
C THR A 316 -17.03 -0.12 -0.38
N VAL A 317 -16.00 0.65 -0.72
CA VAL A 317 -15.17 0.43 -1.91
C VAL A 317 -13.71 0.29 -1.47
N SER A 318 -13.06 -0.80 -1.89
CA SER A 318 -11.67 -1.12 -1.53
C SER A 318 -10.82 -1.43 -2.76
N ASP A 319 -9.56 -1.04 -2.74
CA ASP A 319 -8.52 -1.50 -3.68
C ASP A 319 -7.75 -2.74 -3.16
N GLY A 320 -8.14 -3.28 -1.99
CA GLY A 320 -7.47 -4.38 -1.30
C GLY A 320 -6.50 -3.95 -0.19
N VAL A 321 -6.15 -2.67 -0.10
CA VAL A 321 -5.28 -2.08 0.94
C VAL A 321 -6.03 -0.99 1.70
N ASN A 322 -6.59 -0.02 0.96
CA ASN A 322 -7.39 1.09 1.45
C ASN A 322 -8.88 0.84 1.26
N THR A 323 -9.71 1.58 2.02
CA THR A 323 -11.16 1.53 1.93
C THR A 323 -11.76 2.94 1.97
N VAL A 324 -12.86 3.14 1.24
CA VAL A 324 -13.69 4.35 1.29
C VAL A 324 -15.15 3.96 1.44
N GLU A 325 -15.84 4.62 2.37
CA GLU A 325 -17.25 4.38 2.70
C GLU A 325 -18.10 5.59 2.27
N LYS A 326 -19.28 5.33 1.67
CA LYS A 326 -20.28 6.34 1.31
C LYS A 326 -21.65 5.91 1.79
N ILE A 327 -22.37 6.82 2.44
CA ILE A 327 -23.70 6.60 2.98
C ILE A 327 -24.74 7.37 2.16
N PHE A 328 -25.88 6.75 1.87
CA PHE A 328 -27.07 7.42 1.33
C PHE A 328 -28.36 6.83 1.93
N ASN A 329 -29.43 7.64 1.96
CA ASN A 329 -30.74 7.18 2.41
C ASN A 329 -31.56 6.64 1.22
N LEU A 330 -32.19 5.49 1.42
CA LEU A 330 -33.14 4.90 0.49
C LEU A 330 -34.53 4.82 1.14
N GLU A 331 -35.50 5.53 0.57
CA GLU A 331 -36.91 5.46 0.95
C GLU A 331 -37.66 4.54 -0.03
N ILE A 332 -38.33 3.50 0.49
CA ILE A 332 -39.23 2.64 -0.29
C ILE A 332 -40.67 3.02 0.07
N ILE A 333 -41.39 3.59 -0.90
CA ILE A 333 -42.73 4.15 -0.68
C ILE A 333 -43.77 3.04 -0.48
N GLU A 334 -44.65 3.20 0.51
CA GLU A 334 -45.82 2.33 0.68
C GLU A 334 -46.92 2.69 -0.35
N ILE A 335 -47.29 1.75 -1.23
CA ILE A 335 -48.46 1.92 -2.11
C ILE A 335 -49.67 1.28 -1.41
N SER A 336 -50.49 2.10 -0.76
CA SER A 336 -51.75 1.65 -0.18
C SER A 336 -52.82 1.44 -1.27
N THR A 337 -52.95 0.21 -1.78
CA THR A 337 -54.01 -0.33 -2.67
C THR A 337 -54.16 0.29 -4.08
N PRO A 338 -54.53 -0.51 -5.11
CA PRO A 338 -54.91 0.04 -6.41
C PRO A 338 -56.16 0.93 -6.26
N VAL A 339 -56.12 2.12 -6.85
CA VAL A 339 -57.25 3.05 -6.90
C VAL A 339 -58.34 2.44 -7.80
N ASN A 340 -59.59 2.38 -7.33
CA ASN A 340 -60.75 1.91 -8.11
C ASN A 340 -61.42 3.11 -8.80
N ASP A 341 -61.40 3.18 -10.13
CA ASP A 341 -62.05 4.24 -10.88
C ASP A 341 -63.57 3.96 -11.04
N PRO A 342 -64.44 4.98 -11.16
CA PRO A 342 -65.87 4.75 -11.39
C PRO A 342 -66.18 4.17 -12.78
N PRO A 343 -67.26 3.38 -12.94
CA PRO A 343 -67.64 2.82 -14.24
C PRO A 343 -68.03 3.91 -15.24
N ILE A 344 -67.66 3.72 -16.51
CA ILE A 344 -67.92 4.67 -17.58
C ILE A 344 -69.19 4.26 -18.34
N VAL A 345 -70.26 5.03 -18.17
CA VAL A 345 -71.53 4.87 -18.89
C VAL A 345 -71.57 5.80 -20.11
N GLN A 346 -71.83 5.25 -21.29
CA GLN A 346 -71.98 6.04 -22.52
C GLN A 346 -73.15 7.03 -22.40
N TYR A 347 -73.04 8.14 -23.12
CA TYR A 347 -74.08 9.17 -23.14
C TYR A 347 -75.41 8.59 -23.63
N LEU A 348 -76.48 8.85 -22.88
CA LEU A 348 -77.84 8.47 -23.24
C LEU A 348 -78.50 9.65 -23.94
N GLU A 349 -78.80 9.47 -25.22
CA GLU A 349 -79.56 10.44 -25.99
C GLU A 349 -81.06 10.33 -25.70
N ASN A 350 -81.77 11.44 -25.86
CA ASN A 350 -83.22 11.48 -25.76
C ASN A 350 -83.88 10.50 -26.73
N ARG A 351 -85.00 9.91 -26.31
CA ARG A 351 -85.72 8.91 -27.09
C ARG A 351 -87.20 9.21 -27.16
N ILE A 352 -87.81 8.71 -28.22
CA ILE A 352 -89.26 8.72 -28.40
C ILE A 352 -89.72 7.26 -28.49
N ALA A 353 -90.75 6.90 -27.72
CA ALA A 353 -91.43 5.62 -27.83
C ALA A 353 -92.90 5.83 -28.21
N TYR A 354 -93.49 4.84 -28.88
CA TYR A 354 -94.88 4.88 -29.30
C TYR A 354 -95.71 3.87 -28.52
N VAL A 355 -96.91 4.25 -28.11
CA VAL A 355 -97.84 3.38 -27.39
C VAL A 355 -98.12 2.10 -28.19
N ASN A 356 -98.07 0.95 -27.51
CA ASN A 356 -98.22 -0.41 -28.03
C ASN A 356 -97.18 -0.85 -29.08
N GLU A 357 -96.14 -0.05 -29.33
CA GLU A 357 -94.98 -0.47 -30.13
C GLU A 357 -93.85 -0.94 -29.19
N LEU A 358 -93.06 -1.93 -29.62
CA LEU A 358 -91.90 -2.38 -28.86
C LEU A 358 -90.82 -1.28 -28.87
N PHE A 359 -90.50 -0.75 -27.70
CA PHE A 359 -89.33 0.08 -27.47
C PHE A 359 -88.16 -0.79 -27.05
N TYR A 360 -86.99 -0.55 -27.65
CA TYR A 360 -85.77 -1.29 -27.38
C TYR A 360 -84.57 -0.34 -27.31
N MET A 361 -83.74 -0.50 -26.28
CA MET A 361 -82.47 0.21 -26.09
C MET A 361 -81.46 -0.69 -25.38
N ASN A 362 -80.17 -0.51 -25.68
CA ASN A 362 -79.08 -1.06 -24.87
C ASN A 362 -78.23 0.07 -24.26
N VAL A 363 -78.03 0.04 -22.94
CA VAL A 363 -77.14 0.94 -22.20
C VAL A 363 -75.76 0.33 -22.16
N THR A 364 -74.78 0.99 -22.81
CA THR A 364 -73.40 0.51 -22.86
C THR A 364 -72.57 1.17 -21.77
N ALA A 365 -71.90 0.35 -20.95
CA ALA A 365 -70.96 0.81 -19.94
C ALA A 365 -69.76 -0.15 -19.85
N TYR A 366 -68.62 0.34 -19.38
CA TYR A 366 -67.46 -0.48 -19.06
C TYR A 366 -66.73 0.08 -17.83
N ASP A 367 -66.01 -0.79 -17.15
CA ASP A 367 -65.17 -0.44 -16.02
C ASP A 367 -63.70 -0.41 -16.46
N PRO A 368 -62.90 0.63 -16.14
CA PRO A 368 -61.49 0.69 -16.54
C PRO A 368 -60.64 -0.46 -15.96
N GLU A 369 -60.99 -0.95 -14.77
CA GLU A 369 -60.33 -2.08 -14.09
C GLU A 369 -60.96 -3.45 -14.45
N GLY A 370 -62.03 -3.45 -15.25
CA GLY A 370 -62.72 -4.66 -15.70
C GLY A 370 -63.66 -5.28 -14.67
N ALA A 371 -64.11 -4.53 -13.67
CA ALA A 371 -65.10 -4.98 -12.71
C ALA A 371 -66.44 -5.38 -13.38
N THR A 372 -67.15 -6.29 -12.73
CA THR A 372 -68.49 -6.70 -13.19
C THR A 372 -69.52 -5.62 -12.84
N LEU A 373 -70.32 -5.21 -13.83
CA LEU A 373 -71.27 -4.11 -13.67
C LEU A 373 -72.67 -4.56 -13.29
N ALA A 374 -73.31 -3.81 -12.39
CA ALA A 374 -74.72 -3.92 -12.03
C ALA A 374 -75.51 -2.73 -12.57
N PHE A 375 -76.59 -3.00 -13.31
CA PHE A 375 -77.49 -2.00 -13.89
C PHE A 375 -78.79 -1.92 -13.10
N SER A 376 -79.31 -0.71 -12.92
CA SER A 376 -80.62 -0.46 -12.32
C SER A 376 -81.25 0.82 -12.86
N ASP A 377 -82.56 0.95 -12.69
CA ASP A 377 -83.32 2.12 -13.10
C ASP A 377 -84.30 2.54 -11.98
N ASN A 378 -84.80 3.78 -12.05
CA ASN A 378 -85.72 4.34 -11.07
C ASN A 378 -87.19 4.36 -11.53
N THR A 379 -87.53 3.73 -12.66
CA THR A 379 -88.86 3.83 -13.26
C THR A 379 -89.70 2.60 -12.95
N THR A 380 -91.03 2.74 -13.09
CA THR A 380 -91.96 1.61 -13.08
C THR A 380 -92.38 1.20 -14.49
N LEU A 381 -91.86 1.87 -15.53
CA LEU A 381 -92.22 1.61 -16.93
C LEU A 381 -91.60 0.32 -17.46
N PHE A 382 -90.38 0.02 -17.04
CA PHE A 382 -89.60 -1.16 -17.41
C PHE A 382 -88.65 -1.53 -16.29
N ASN A 383 -87.90 -2.62 -16.45
CA ASN A 383 -86.69 -2.89 -15.67
C ASN A 383 -85.53 -3.10 -16.64
N ILE A 384 -84.40 -2.44 -16.41
CA ILE A 384 -83.15 -2.74 -17.12
C ILE A 384 -82.59 -4.08 -16.66
N ASN A 385 -82.11 -4.90 -17.60
CA ASN A 385 -81.55 -6.21 -17.25
C ASN A 385 -80.04 -6.13 -16.90
N MET A 386 -79.46 -7.26 -16.48
CA MET A 386 -78.04 -7.34 -16.08
C MET A 386 -77.04 -7.06 -17.21
N THR A 387 -77.47 -7.06 -18.48
CA THR A 387 -76.63 -6.75 -19.64
C THR A 387 -76.84 -5.32 -20.15
N GLY A 388 -77.62 -4.48 -19.44
CA GLY A 388 -77.92 -3.11 -19.84
C GLY A 388 -79.08 -2.97 -20.83
N GLU A 389 -79.84 -4.03 -21.11
CA GLU A 389 -80.92 -4.01 -22.09
C GLU A 389 -82.25 -3.53 -21.48
N ILE A 390 -82.93 -2.63 -22.18
CA ILE A 390 -84.28 -2.13 -21.90
C ILE A 390 -85.20 -2.55 -23.05
N SER A 391 -86.29 -3.25 -22.72
CA SER A 391 -87.26 -3.74 -23.72
C SER A 391 -88.66 -3.78 -23.13
N PHE A 392 -89.57 -2.95 -23.66
CA PHE A 392 -90.97 -2.89 -23.21
C PHE A 392 -91.90 -2.28 -24.26
N SER A 393 -93.21 -2.45 -24.11
CA SER A 393 -94.22 -1.78 -24.94
C SER A 393 -95.03 -0.79 -24.09
N PRO A 394 -94.87 0.53 -24.28
CA PRO A 394 -95.58 1.53 -23.48
C PRO A 394 -97.11 1.42 -23.62
N LEU A 395 -97.82 1.63 -22.51
CA LEU A 395 -99.28 1.68 -22.50
C LEU A 395 -99.78 3.13 -22.70
N PHE A 396 -101.05 3.31 -23.07
CA PHE A 396 -101.67 4.64 -23.20
C PHE A 396 -101.55 5.49 -21.93
N ALA A 397 -101.56 4.87 -20.74
CA ALA A 397 -101.40 5.56 -19.47
C ALA A 397 -99.98 6.12 -19.25
N SER A 398 -99.01 5.70 -20.06
CA SER A 398 -97.61 6.12 -19.99
C SER A 398 -97.30 7.30 -20.92
N ILE A 399 -98.28 7.87 -21.65
CA ILE A 399 -98.04 9.03 -22.53
C ILE A 399 -97.53 10.22 -21.70
N GLY A 400 -96.46 10.85 -22.19
CA GLY A 400 -95.82 12.00 -21.54
C GLY A 400 -94.29 11.93 -21.63
N GLU A 401 -93.65 12.97 -21.10
CA GLU A 401 -92.19 13.03 -20.92
C GLU A 401 -91.80 12.32 -19.62
N HIS A 402 -90.79 11.46 -19.67
CA HIS A 402 -90.25 10.73 -18.52
C HIS A 402 -88.74 10.93 -18.40
N ASP A 403 -88.31 11.46 -17.26
CA ASP A 403 -86.90 11.58 -16.91
C ASP A 403 -86.51 10.37 -16.05
N ILE A 404 -85.81 9.42 -16.66
CA ILE A 404 -85.46 8.13 -16.04
C ILE A 404 -83.99 8.13 -15.68
N GLU A 405 -83.65 7.83 -14.43
CA GLU A 405 -82.26 7.68 -14.00
C GLU A 405 -81.83 6.22 -14.15
N ILE A 406 -80.82 5.99 -14.98
CA ILE A 406 -80.14 4.70 -15.10
C ILE A 406 -78.87 4.75 -14.25
N SER A 407 -78.72 3.81 -13.32
CA SER A 407 -77.57 3.70 -12.42
C SER A 407 -76.73 2.47 -12.75
N VAL A 408 -75.41 2.65 -12.88
CA VAL A 408 -74.45 1.57 -13.14
C VAL A 408 -73.39 1.56 -12.04
N SER A 409 -73.16 0.40 -11.42
CA SER A 409 -72.21 0.23 -10.31
C SER A 409 -71.22 -0.90 -10.58
N ASP A 410 -69.98 -0.70 -10.16
CA ASP A 410 -68.90 -1.71 -10.11
C ASP A 410 -68.87 -2.48 -8.76
N GLY A 411 -69.79 -2.18 -7.84
CA GLY A 411 -69.83 -2.70 -6.46
C GLY A 411 -69.22 -1.77 -5.40
N ILE A 412 -68.51 -0.71 -5.80
CA ILE A 412 -67.90 0.31 -4.93
C ILE A 412 -68.43 1.70 -5.32
N ASN A 413 -68.21 2.11 -6.56
CA ASN A 413 -68.67 3.34 -7.18
C ASN A 413 -70.03 3.15 -7.88
N VAL A 414 -70.78 4.25 -8.06
CA VAL A 414 -72.04 4.27 -8.80
C VAL A 414 -72.04 5.49 -9.72
N VAL A 415 -72.44 5.30 -10.98
CA VAL A 415 -72.59 6.37 -11.97
C VAL A 415 -74.01 6.39 -12.50
N ASN A 416 -74.64 7.57 -12.41
CA ASN A 416 -76.00 7.80 -12.88
C ASN A 416 -76.02 8.55 -14.22
N ARG A 417 -76.97 8.20 -15.08
CA ARG A 417 -77.26 8.88 -16.35
C ARG A 417 -78.76 9.08 -16.52
N LEU A 418 -79.14 10.28 -16.96
CA LEU A 418 -80.52 10.61 -17.26
C LEU A 418 -80.88 10.15 -18.68
N LEU A 419 -81.99 9.45 -18.81
CA LEU A 419 -82.66 9.11 -20.06
C LEU A 419 -83.96 9.92 -20.12
N GLU A 420 -84.02 10.89 -21.02
CA GLU A 420 -85.25 11.62 -21.35
C GLU A 420 -86.04 10.82 -22.40
N LEU A 421 -87.15 10.21 -21.97
CA LEU A 421 -88.01 9.36 -22.79
C LEU A 421 -89.39 9.99 -22.99
N ASN A 422 -89.68 10.41 -24.22
CA ASN A 422 -91.00 10.90 -24.61
C ASN A 422 -91.87 9.76 -25.14
N ILE A 423 -93.00 9.50 -24.48
CA ILE A 423 -93.96 8.48 -24.92
C ILE A 423 -95.14 9.16 -25.59
N THR A 424 -95.37 8.87 -26.87
CA THR A 424 -96.42 9.52 -27.67
C THR A 424 -97.34 8.50 -28.35
N GLN A 425 -98.46 8.98 -28.87
CA GLN A 425 -99.27 8.26 -29.85
C GLN A 425 -98.86 8.72 -31.26
N ARG A 426 -98.79 7.79 -32.22
CA ARG A 426 -98.57 8.13 -33.62
C ARG A 426 -99.69 8.98 -34.23
#